data_AF-A0A3E0NKZ3-F1
#
_entry.id   AF-A0A3E0NKZ3-F1
#
_cell.length_a   1.000
_cell.length_b   1.000
_cell.length_c   1.000
_cell.angle_alpha   90.00
_cell.angle_beta   90.00
_cell.angle_gamma   90.00
#
_symmetry.space_group_name_H-M   'P 1'
#
loop_
_entity.id
_entity.type
_entity.pdbx_description
1 polymer ?
#
loop_
_entity_poly.entity_id
_entity_poly.type
_entity_poly.pdbx_seq_one_letter_code
_entity_poly.pdbx_strand_id
1 'polypeptide(L)'
;MNPQPTSSRPGLAGLLLLLLLVLAGGAAQALSTAVVASDGRYYEVVAGRYDALFPEGTEAAPDAPVLALEWSGERRLVPGSEGDAVDSRAFLVVDGDQVFTVWTSELDENRSQFNLIGFDGSTFSQTIELSGDPLRLKGPLRVALTRDVFTLQPGSISAHDVQRTTLHLVWWEERASRPGLQVLYTPVILVGGEYVGWNPVIPLDTFDLHEPLDEAMDHDELLRSANIQQGSQRSVVLGLPQLGSGRLLGLKVDVLPADLRSLSDQARSHIVLVGRAAPAGPEGLQEISDYARSHIVLVGRAELHRGVRQHIAESVADFLLAQPSFDPDAIEALADAAWREAMSSGASILGNPNRASEPTCGILAIDPATTAATSPHYLQVCMTADRELPDTPRERTHHLLLGPTAEEMLVVWEDDDDSLGFLRSQAGGWAPAQVVDIPDGVSANDALLALTQQLRPE
;
A
#
# COMPACT_ATOMS: atom_id res chain seq x y z
N MET A 1 -47.76 -44.39 -45.33
CA MET A 1 -47.21 -43.36 -46.23
C MET A 1 -46.16 -42.57 -45.46
N ASN A 2 -45.14 -42.15 -46.20
CA ASN A 2 -43.85 -41.60 -45.80
C ASN A 2 -43.87 -40.38 -44.84
N PRO A 3 -42.70 -40.04 -44.25
CA PRO A 3 -42.56 -39.50 -42.90
C PRO A 3 -41.93 -38.08 -42.81
N GLN A 4 -41.80 -37.60 -41.56
CA GLN A 4 -40.82 -36.61 -41.03
C GLN A 4 -40.96 -35.12 -41.44
N PRO A 5 -40.36 -34.12 -40.72
CA PRO A 5 -39.36 -34.23 -39.64
C PRO A 5 -39.53 -33.33 -38.38
N THR A 6 -38.95 -33.84 -37.28
CA THR A 6 -38.10 -33.23 -36.24
C THR A 6 -38.19 -31.73 -35.87
N SER A 7 -38.30 -31.46 -34.57
CA SER A 7 -37.31 -30.60 -33.88
C SER A 7 -37.14 -31.02 -32.42
N SER A 8 -36.15 -31.88 -32.19
CA SER A 8 -35.50 -32.08 -30.90
C SER A 8 -34.74 -30.80 -30.54
N ARG A 9 -35.10 -30.16 -29.42
CA ARG A 9 -34.23 -29.14 -28.81
C ARG A 9 -33.06 -29.85 -28.13
N PRO A 10 -31.80 -29.59 -28.52
CA PRO A 10 -30.65 -30.07 -27.78
C PRO A 10 -30.55 -29.33 -26.44
N GLY A 11 -30.00 -30.03 -25.45
CA GLY A 11 -29.85 -29.55 -24.09
C GLY A 11 -29.07 -28.25 -23.98
N LEU A 12 -29.61 -27.33 -23.19
CA LEU A 12 -28.88 -26.24 -22.55
C LEU A 12 -28.57 -26.68 -21.11
N ALA A 13 -27.69 -27.68 -21.00
CA ALA A 13 -27.03 -28.04 -19.76
C ALA A 13 -25.53 -27.95 -20.06
N GLY A 14 -24.91 -26.86 -19.63
CA GLY A 14 -23.47 -26.65 -19.79
C GLY A 14 -23.10 -25.31 -20.43
N LEU A 15 -23.45 -24.20 -19.78
CA LEU A 15 -22.68 -22.95 -19.88
C LEU A 15 -23.16 -21.94 -18.80
N LEU A 16 -23.12 -22.32 -17.53
CA LEU A 16 -23.54 -21.41 -16.44
C LEU A 16 -22.71 -21.59 -15.16
N LEU A 17 -21.39 -21.80 -15.32
CA LEU A 17 -20.46 -21.96 -14.18
C LEU A 17 -19.12 -21.22 -14.36
N LEU A 18 -19.08 -20.10 -15.10
CA LEU A 18 -17.82 -19.39 -15.37
C LEU A 18 -17.97 -17.85 -15.46
N LEU A 19 -18.95 -17.28 -14.74
CA LEU A 19 -19.17 -15.82 -14.73
C LEU A 19 -19.71 -15.31 -13.37
N LEU A 20 -19.18 -15.85 -12.28
CA LEU A 20 -19.49 -15.43 -10.90
C LEU A 20 -18.23 -15.23 -10.02
N LEU A 21 -17.07 -15.04 -10.64
CA LEU A 21 -15.77 -14.89 -9.95
C LEU A 21 -15.18 -13.46 -10.02
N VAL A 22 -15.97 -12.44 -10.39
CA VAL A 22 -15.44 -11.07 -10.60
C VAL A 22 -15.95 -10.05 -9.56
N LEU A 23 -16.71 -10.43 -8.54
CA LEU A 23 -17.20 -9.48 -7.52
C LEU A 23 -17.02 -9.90 -6.06
N ALA A 24 -16.08 -10.82 -5.78
CA ALA A 24 -15.57 -11.03 -4.42
C ALA A 24 -14.25 -10.25 -4.21
N GLY A 25 -14.30 -8.93 -4.42
CA GLY A 25 -13.21 -8.03 -4.04
C GLY A 25 -13.25 -7.81 -2.53
N GLY A 26 -12.53 -8.64 -1.77
CA GLY A 26 -12.49 -8.49 -0.32
C GLY A 26 -11.46 -9.39 0.34
N ALA A 27 -10.23 -8.87 0.47
CA ALA A 27 -9.18 -9.21 1.44
C ALA A 27 -9.09 -10.66 1.92
N ALA A 28 -8.54 -11.55 1.09
CA ALA A 28 -7.44 -12.34 1.59
C ALA A 28 -6.20 -11.43 1.51
N GLN A 29 -5.28 -11.47 2.48
CA GLN A 29 -3.92 -11.05 2.21
C GLN A 29 -3.38 -12.01 1.15
N ALA A 30 -3.59 -11.68 -0.12
CA ALA A 30 -3.11 -12.48 -1.22
C ALA A 30 -1.60 -12.18 -1.34
N LEU A 31 -0.82 -12.75 -0.43
CA LEU A 31 0.49 -13.29 -0.77
C LEU A 31 0.21 -14.36 -1.82
N SER A 32 -0.04 -13.92 -3.04
CA SER A 32 -0.41 -14.84 -4.11
C SER A 32 0.88 -15.34 -4.68
N THR A 33 1.20 -16.60 -4.40
CA THR A 33 2.25 -17.30 -5.13
C THR A 33 1.88 -17.48 -6.59
N ALA A 34 0.63 -17.18 -6.99
CA ALA A 34 0.18 -17.27 -8.36
C ALA A 34 -0.64 -16.05 -8.82
N VAL A 35 -0.51 -15.64 -10.08
CA VAL A 35 -1.27 -14.52 -10.67
C VAL A 35 -1.68 -14.83 -12.10
N VAL A 36 -2.70 -14.14 -12.59
CA VAL A 36 -3.07 -14.15 -14.02
C VAL A 36 -2.71 -12.79 -14.60
N ALA A 37 -1.84 -12.79 -15.61
CA ALA A 37 -1.41 -11.57 -16.29
C ALA A 37 -2.48 -11.02 -17.25
N SER A 38 -2.27 -9.79 -17.75
CA SER A 38 -3.16 -9.09 -18.70
C SER A 38 -3.44 -9.90 -19.98
N ASP A 39 -2.46 -10.70 -20.42
CA ASP A 39 -2.54 -11.57 -21.58
C ASP A 39 -3.25 -12.92 -21.33
N GLY A 40 -3.71 -13.15 -20.10
CA GLY A 40 -4.41 -14.36 -19.68
C GLY A 40 -3.49 -15.53 -19.30
N ARG A 41 -2.16 -15.37 -19.33
CA ARG A 41 -1.25 -16.40 -18.82
C ARG A 41 -1.30 -16.48 -17.30
N TYR A 42 -1.35 -17.70 -16.79
CA TYR A 42 -1.20 -18.01 -15.37
C TYR A 42 0.28 -18.16 -15.05
N TYR A 43 0.71 -17.47 -14.00
CA TYR A 43 2.06 -17.49 -13.44
C TYR A 43 2.01 -18.01 -12.02
N GLU A 44 3.04 -18.75 -11.62
CA GLU A 44 3.23 -19.23 -10.25
C GLU A 44 4.70 -19.17 -9.86
N VAL A 45 5.00 -18.78 -8.63
CA VAL A 45 6.33 -18.87 -8.04
C VAL A 45 6.40 -20.06 -7.10
N VAL A 46 7.37 -20.93 -7.32
CA VAL A 46 7.58 -22.17 -6.57
C VAL A 46 8.95 -22.12 -5.91
N ALA A 47 8.99 -22.43 -4.62
CA ALA A 47 10.23 -22.60 -3.87
C ALA A 47 10.58 -24.09 -3.75
N GLY A 48 11.85 -24.44 -3.87
CA GLY A 48 12.29 -25.83 -3.75
C GLY A 48 13.79 -26.00 -3.91
N ARG A 49 14.27 -27.25 -3.83
CA ARG A 49 15.66 -27.57 -4.14
C ARG A 49 15.92 -27.47 -5.64
N TYR A 50 17.10 -26.98 -6.01
CA TYR A 50 17.47 -26.78 -7.40
C TYR A 50 17.39 -28.07 -8.24
N ASP A 51 17.91 -29.20 -7.75
CA ASP A 51 17.88 -30.50 -8.45
C ASP A 51 16.45 -31.03 -8.69
N ALA A 52 15.52 -30.70 -7.80
CA ALA A 52 14.12 -31.09 -7.94
C ALA A 52 13.38 -30.23 -8.96
N LEU A 53 13.71 -28.93 -9.03
CA LEU A 53 13.06 -27.98 -9.94
C LEU A 53 13.70 -27.95 -11.34
N PHE A 54 15.01 -28.19 -11.42
CA PHE A 54 15.84 -28.12 -12.63
C PHE A 54 16.80 -29.33 -12.71
N PRO A 55 16.29 -30.56 -12.95
CA PRO A 55 17.07 -31.80 -12.86
C PRO A 55 18.22 -31.90 -13.88
N GLU A 56 18.18 -31.12 -14.95
CA GLU A 56 19.23 -31.07 -15.99
C GLU A 56 20.03 -29.75 -15.96
N GLY A 57 19.74 -28.86 -15.00
CA GLY A 57 20.35 -27.54 -14.87
C GLY A 57 21.72 -27.56 -14.20
N THR A 58 22.48 -26.49 -14.37
CA THR A 58 23.83 -26.32 -13.78
C THR A 58 24.08 -24.92 -13.19
N GLU A 59 23.04 -24.09 -13.13
CA GLU A 59 23.10 -22.69 -12.72
C GLU A 59 23.29 -22.51 -11.20
N ALA A 60 22.93 -23.51 -10.38
CA ALA A 60 23.11 -23.50 -8.93
C ALA A 60 23.57 -24.87 -8.40
N ALA A 61 23.94 -24.94 -7.12
CA ALA A 61 24.24 -26.23 -6.47
C ALA A 61 22.98 -27.11 -6.41
N PRO A 62 23.08 -28.44 -6.63
CA PRO A 62 21.92 -29.34 -6.67
C PRO A 62 20.99 -29.25 -5.45
N ASP A 63 21.53 -29.02 -4.26
CA ASP A 63 20.79 -28.92 -3.01
C ASP A 63 20.43 -27.50 -2.59
N ALA A 64 20.83 -26.48 -3.36
CA ALA A 64 20.51 -25.08 -3.07
C ALA A 64 18.98 -24.86 -3.06
N PRO A 65 18.43 -24.16 -2.06
CA PRO A 65 17.07 -23.65 -2.12
C PRO A 65 17.00 -22.55 -3.19
N VAL A 66 16.02 -22.63 -4.10
CA VAL A 66 15.85 -21.66 -5.18
C VAL A 66 14.38 -21.31 -5.37
N LEU A 67 14.13 -20.20 -6.07
CA LEU A 67 12.80 -19.84 -6.58
C LEU A 67 12.73 -20.09 -8.09
N ALA A 68 11.61 -20.64 -8.54
CA ALA A 68 11.29 -20.80 -9.94
C ALA A 68 9.98 -20.07 -10.28
N LEU A 69 9.98 -19.32 -11.38
CA LEU A 69 8.77 -18.78 -11.98
C LEU A 69 8.28 -19.78 -13.04
N GLU A 70 7.02 -20.18 -12.92
CA GLU A 70 6.34 -21.12 -13.81
C GLU A 70 5.21 -20.41 -14.56
N TRP A 71 5.07 -20.69 -15.84
CA TRP A 71 3.94 -20.24 -16.64
C TRP A 71 3.71 -21.19 -17.81
N SER A 72 2.46 -21.58 -18.05
CA SER A 72 2.08 -22.35 -19.25
C SER A 72 2.94 -23.62 -19.51
N GLY A 73 3.44 -24.26 -18.45
CA GLY A 73 4.32 -25.43 -18.54
C GLY A 73 5.80 -25.12 -18.78
N GLU A 74 6.17 -23.85 -18.93
CA GLU A 74 7.55 -23.37 -18.86
C GLU A 74 7.93 -23.07 -17.41
N ARG A 75 9.22 -23.23 -17.10
CA ARG A 75 9.80 -22.94 -15.78
C ARG A 75 11.13 -22.23 -16.00
N ARG A 76 11.38 -21.16 -15.23
CA ARG A 76 12.70 -20.51 -15.17
C ARG A 76 13.11 -20.18 -13.75
N LEU A 77 14.42 -20.32 -13.50
CA LEU A 77 15.05 -19.89 -12.26
C LEU A 77 14.88 -18.38 -12.10
N VAL A 78 14.48 -17.93 -10.90
CA VAL A 78 14.42 -16.51 -10.57
C VAL A 78 15.83 -16.02 -10.24
N PRO A 79 16.41 -15.08 -11.00
CA PRO A 79 17.76 -14.59 -10.75
C PRO A 79 17.94 -13.98 -9.36
N GLY A 80 19.09 -14.28 -8.74
CA GLY A 80 19.41 -13.91 -7.38
C GLY A 80 18.96 -14.93 -6.33
N SER A 81 18.22 -15.98 -6.72
CA SER A 81 17.82 -17.07 -5.81
C SER A 81 18.74 -18.28 -5.83
N GLU A 82 19.79 -18.27 -6.66
CA GLU A 82 20.76 -19.36 -6.81
C GLU A 82 21.78 -19.49 -5.68
N GLY A 83 21.70 -18.63 -4.66
CA GLY A 83 22.69 -18.54 -3.58
C GLY A 83 22.47 -19.53 -2.42
N ASP A 84 23.30 -19.40 -1.38
CA ASP A 84 23.18 -20.18 -0.14
C ASP A 84 22.05 -19.66 0.77
N ALA A 85 21.43 -18.54 0.42
CA ALA A 85 20.35 -17.93 1.18
C ALA A 85 19.09 -18.78 1.07
N VAL A 86 18.32 -18.91 2.16
CA VAL A 86 17.02 -19.57 2.12
C VAL A 86 16.00 -18.58 1.61
N ASP A 87 15.60 -18.72 0.36
CA ASP A 87 14.55 -17.90 -0.23
C ASP A 87 13.16 -18.42 0.13
N SER A 88 12.33 -17.53 0.67
CA SER A 88 11.00 -17.87 1.14
C SER A 88 10.01 -16.71 0.96
N ARG A 89 8.73 -16.98 1.26
CA ARG A 89 7.64 -15.99 1.29
C ARG A 89 7.53 -15.18 -0.01
N ALA A 90 7.73 -15.87 -1.14
CA ALA A 90 7.60 -15.26 -2.45
C ALA A 90 6.13 -14.95 -2.76
N PHE A 91 5.89 -13.82 -3.43
CA PHE A 91 4.58 -13.46 -3.96
C PHE A 91 4.72 -12.74 -5.28
N LEU A 92 3.68 -12.84 -6.10
CA LEU A 92 3.62 -12.29 -7.44
C LEU A 92 2.68 -11.09 -7.50
N VAL A 93 3.07 -10.09 -8.28
CA VAL A 93 2.27 -8.90 -8.59
C VAL A 93 2.31 -8.65 -10.09
N VAL A 94 1.19 -8.25 -10.67
CA VAL A 94 1.10 -7.86 -12.09
C VAL A 94 0.91 -6.36 -12.20
N ASP A 95 1.71 -5.71 -13.05
CA ASP A 95 1.53 -4.34 -13.50
C ASP A 95 1.84 -4.23 -15.00
N GLY A 96 0.87 -3.75 -15.78
CA GLY A 96 0.94 -3.80 -17.25
C GLY A 96 1.11 -5.25 -17.74
N ASP A 97 2.13 -5.45 -18.57
CA ASP A 97 2.50 -6.77 -19.12
C ASP A 97 3.64 -7.45 -18.34
N GLN A 98 4.05 -6.89 -17.20
CA GLN A 98 5.10 -7.46 -16.37
C GLN A 98 4.57 -8.20 -15.15
N VAL A 99 5.25 -9.29 -14.81
CA VAL A 99 5.07 -10.05 -13.57
C VAL A 99 6.24 -9.78 -12.65
N PHE A 100 5.97 -9.21 -11.49
CA PHE A 100 6.95 -8.93 -10.45
C PHE A 100 6.94 -10.02 -9.39
N THR A 101 8.11 -10.53 -9.07
CA THR A 101 8.31 -11.43 -7.92
C THR A 101 8.96 -10.66 -6.80
N VAL A 102 8.38 -10.73 -5.62
CA VAL A 102 8.98 -10.22 -4.38
C VAL A 102 9.18 -11.37 -3.43
N TRP A 103 10.32 -11.43 -2.75
CA TRP A 103 10.61 -12.52 -1.81
C TRP A 103 11.55 -12.06 -0.69
N THR A 104 11.67 -12.92 0.32
CA THR A 104 12.64 -12.77 1.42
C THR A 104 13.80 -13.74 1.20
N SER A 105 15.03 -13.24 1.26
CA SER A 105 16.24 -14.07 1.35
C SER A 105 16.74 -14.05 2.78
N GLU A 106 16.77 -15.22 3.44
CA GLU A 106 17.43 -15.40 4.74
C GLU A 106 18.90 -15.74 4.50
N LEU A 107 19.79 -14.76 4.74
CA LEU A 107 21.22 -14.88 4.45
C LEU A 107 21.94 -15.68 5.56
N ASP A 108 21.52 -15.49 6.80
CA ASP A 108 21.89 -16.27 7.98
C ASP A 108 20.89 -16.00 9.13
N GLU A 109 21.15 -16.56 10.32
CA GLU A 109 20.30 -16.41 11.50
C GLU A 109 20.08 -14.96 11.96
N ASN A 110 20.93 -14.02 11.54
CA ASN A 110 20.90 -12.61 11.95
C ASN A 110 20.67 -11.65 10.78
N ARG A 111 20.57 -12.14 9.54
CA ARG A 111 20.52 -11.30 8.34
C ARG A 111 19.50 -11.82 7.34
N SER A 112 18.69 -10.89 6.85
CA SER A 112 17.72 -11.16 5.79
C SER A 112 17.54 -9.91 4.93
N GLN A 113 17.07 -10.08 3.71
CA GLN A 113 16.77 -8.97 2.80
C GLN A 113 15.49 -9.24 2.00
N PHE A 114 14.88 -8.17 1.49
CA PHE A 114 13.74 -8.26 0.59
C PHE A 114 14.16 -7.89 -0.81
N ASN A 115 13.75 -8.70 -1.78
CA ASN A 115 14.14 -8.54 -3.18
C ASN A 115 12.91 -8.37 -4.05
N LEU A 116 13.08 -7.66 -5.17
CA LEU A 116 12.10 -7.48 -6.23
C LEU A 116 12.76 -7.74 -7.58
N ILE A 117 12.05 -8.45 -8.46
CA ILE A 117 12.46 -8.61 -9.86
C ILE A 117 11.24 -8.65 -10.77
N GLY A 118 11.33 -8.00 -11.93
CA GLY A 118 10.29 -8.02 -12.97
C GLY A 118 10.60 -9.04 -14.06
N PHE A 119 9.56 -9.63 -14.64
CA PHE A 119 9.62 -10.54 -15.78
C PHE A 119 8.67 -10.05 -16.88
N ASP A 120 9.21 -9.81 -18.08
CA ASP A 120 8.45 -9.29 -19.23
C ASP A 120 7.80 -10.38 -20.10
N GLY A 121 7.88 -11.64 -19.66
CA GLY A 121 7.47 -12.80 -20.45
C GLY A 121 8.62 -13.50 -21.18
N SER A 122 9.82 -12.90 -21.23
CA SER A 122 10.99 -13.44 -21.89
C SER A 122 12.29 -13.30 -21.08
N THR A 123 12.48 -12.16 -20.42
CA THR A 123 13.67 -11.81 -19.67
C THR A 123 13.32 -11.22 -18.30
N PHE A 124 14.21 -11.44 -17.35
CA PHE A 124 14.14 -10.82 -16.04
C PHE A 124 14.86 -9.48 -16.03
N SER A 125 14.33 -8.52 -15.25
CA SER A 125 15.03 -7.29 -14.91
C SER A 125 16.21 -7.57 -13.98
N GLN A 126 16.94 -6.52 -13.61
CA GLN A 126 17.85 -6.61 -12.48
C GLN A 126 17.06 -6.79 -11.18
N THR A 127 17.62 -7.58 -10.26
CA THR A 127 17.11 -7.73 -8.89
C THR A 127 17.36 -6.44 -8.12
N ILE A 128 16.32 -5.95 -7.45
CA ILE A 128 16.34 -4.75 -6.64
C ILE A 128 16.20 -5.15 -5.18
N GLU A 129 17.11 -4.67 -4.32
CA GLU A 129 16.93 -4.78 -2.87
C GLU A 129 15.94 -3.71 -2.41
N LEU A 130 14.88 -4.14 -1.73
CA LEU A 130 13.83 -3.28 -1.19
C LEU A 130 14.06 -2.90 0.28
N SER A 131 14.84 -3.70 0.98
CA SER A 131 15.15 -3.48 2.39
C SER A 131 16.15 -2.35 2.60
N GLY A 132 16.07 -1.71 3.78
CA GLY A 132 17.02 -0.68 4.19
C GLY A 132 18.39 -1.27 4.58
N ASP A 133 18.51 -1.79 5.81
CA ASP A 133 19.77 -2.35 6.31
C ASP A 133 19.85 -3.87 6.04
N PRO A 134 20.69 -4.37 5.11
CA PRO A 134 20.79 -5.80 4.80
C PRO A 134 21.43 -6.62 5.93
N LEU A 135 21.99 -5.97 6.95
CA LEU A 135 22.72 -6.63 8.04
C LEU A 135 21.83 -7.01 9.23
N ARG A 136 20.50 -6.97 9.05
CA ARG A 136 19.53 -7.19 10.12
C ARG A 136 18.53 -8.30 9.81
N LEU A 137 18.15 -9.01 10.87
CA LEU A 137 17.05 -9.95 10.84
C LEU A 137 15.74 -9.16 10.68
N LYS A 138 14.91 -9.61 9.76
CA LYS A 138 13.62 -9.03 9.43
C LYS A 138 12.55 -10.07 9.65
N GLY A 139 11.41 -9.58 10.09
CA GLY A 139 10.21 -10.36 10.19
C GLY A 139 9.61 -10.76 8.86
N PRO A 140 8.54 -11.56 8.92
CA PRO A 140 7.71 -11.83 7.76
C PRO A 140 7.24 -10.54 7.09
N LEU A 141 7.45 -10.46 5.78
CA LEU A 141 6.95 -9.37 4.96
C LEU A 141 5.42 -9.44 4.87
N ARG A 142 4.75 -8.34 5.21
CA ARG A 142 3.32 -8.15 5.00
C ARG A 142 3.10 -7.18 3.85
N VAL A 143 2.13 -7.50 2.99
CA VAL A 143 1.97 -6.84 1.69
C VAL A 143 0.51 -6.50 1.46
N ALA A 144 0.25 -5.29 1.00
CA ALA A 144 -1.02 -4.90 0.41
C ALA A 144 -0.78 -4.11 -0.87
N LEU A 145 -1.76 -4.09 -1.79
CA LEU A 145 -1.60 -3.51 -3.12
C LEU A 145 -2.64 -2.45 -3.37
N THR A 146 -2.22 -1.27 -3.82
CA THR A 146 -3.15 -0.28 -4.35
C THR A 146 -2.93 -0.11 -5.85
N ARG A 147 -4.00 0.24 -6.55
CA ARG A 147 -3.98 0.46 -7.99
C ARG A 147 -4.78 1.69 -8.34
N ASP A 148 -4.24 2.47 -9.25
CA ASP A 148 -4.97 3.51 -9.95
C ASP A 148 -4.52 3.62 -11.40
N VAL A 149 -5.28 4.35 -12.19
CA VAL A 149 -5.00 4.62 -13.60
C VAL A 149 -4.99 6.12 -13.76
N PHE A 150 -3.97 6.64 -14.43
CA PHE A 150 -3.84 8.07 -14.70
C PHE A 150 -3.24 8.30 -16.08
N THR A 151 -3.48 9.48 -16.62
CA THR A 151 -3.01 9.82 -17.96
C THR A 151 -1.58 10.34 -17.90
N LEU A 152 -0.64 9.63 -18.52
CA LEU A 152 0.70 10.17 -18.75
C LEU A 152 0.69 11.04 -19.99
N GLN A 153 1.22 12.26 -19.85
CA GLN A 153 1.40 13.19 -20.96
C GLN A 153 2.91 13.36 -21.21
N PRO A 154 3.55 12.40 -21.92
CA PRO A 154 4.96 12.55 -22.29
C PRO A 154 5.11 13.77 -23.20
N GLY A 155 6.22 14.50 -23.03
CA GLY A 155 6.46 15.87 -23.50
C GLY A 155 6.25 16.21 -24.98
N SER A 156 5.79 15.31 -25.85
CA SER A 156 5.04 15.67 -27.06
C SER A 156 4.38 14.44 -27.71
N ILE A 157 3.06 14.54 -27.95
CA ILE A 157 2.27 13.97 -29.07
C ILE A 157 1.09 13.03 -28.70
N SER A 158 1.09 12.29 -27.60
CA SER A 158 -0.15 11.58 -27.19
C SER A 158 -0.22 11.21 -25.71
N ALA A 159 -1.29 11.70 -25.07
CA ALA A 159 -1.74 11.25 -23.77
C ALA A 159 -2.22 9.79 -23.85
N HIS A 160 -1.82 8.97 -22.90
CA HIS A 160 -2.33 7.61 -22.76
C HIS A 160 -2.46 7.25 -21.29
N ASP A 161 -3.44 6.42 -20.98
CA ASP A 161 -3.70 5.96 -19.63
C ASP A 161 -2.70 4.87 -19.26
N VAL A 162 -2.10 5.01 -18.07
CA VAL A 162 -1.13 4.08 -17.53
C VAL A 162 -1.56 3.67 -16.13
N GLN A 163 -1.47 2.37 -15.86
CA GLN A 163 -1.71 1.83 -14.54
C GLN A 163 -0.51 2.11 -13.64
N ARG A 164 -0.79 2.52 -12.40
CA ARG A 164 0.16 2.50 -11.31
C ARG A 164 -0.27 1.47 -10.28
N THR A 165 0.65 0.59 -9.92
CA THR A 165 0.51 -0.34 -8.80
C THR A 165 1.47 0.08 -7.71
N THR A 166 0.98 0.25 -6.48
CA THR A 166 1.84 0.48 -5.31
C THR A 166 1.79 -0.73 -4.41
N LEU A 167 2.94 -1.37 -4.18
CA LEU A 167 3.09 -2.40 -3.16
C LEU A 167 3.43 -1.71 -1.85
N HIS A 168 2.57 -1.91 -0.86
CA HIS A 168 2.76 -1.41 0.49
C HIS A 168 3.34 -2.55 1.34
N LEU A 169 4.59 -2.38 1.75
CA LEU A 169 5.36 -3.40 2.45
C LEU A 169 5.56 -3.02 3.91
N VAL A 170 5.28 -3.94 4.83
CA VAL A 170 5.46 -3.76 6.27
C VAL A 170 6.18 -4.97 6.86
N TRP A 171 7.15 -4.72 7.73
CA TRP A 171 7.87 -5.75 8.47
C TRP A 171 8.37 -5.18 9.80
N TRP A 172 8.72 -6.06 10.73
CA TRP A 172 9.53 -5.69 11.89
C TRP A 172 11.00 -5.98 11.63
N GLU A 173 11.91 -5.22 12.21
CA GLU A 173 13.35 -5.52 12.23
C GLU A 173 13.98 -5.11 13.56
N GLU A 174 15.19 -5.60 13.82
CA GLU A 174 16.00 -5.12 14.94
C GLU A 174 16.53 -3.70 14.67
N ARG A 175 16.47 -2.83 15.69
CA ARG A 175 17.00 -1.47 15.58
C ARG A 175 18.54 -1.47 15.49
N ALA A 176 19.06 -0.62 14.61
CA ALA A 176 20.51 -0.51 14.41
C ALA A 176 21.27 0.12 15.60
N SER A 177 20.66 1.10 16.28
CA SER A 177 21.34 1.99 17.23
C SER A 177 21.01 1.74 18.70
N ARG A 178 20.02 0.90 19.00
CA ARG A 178 19.58 0.59 20.36
C ARG A 178 18.93 -0.80 20.41
N PRO A 179 18.92 -1.48 21.57
CA PRO A 179 18.17 -2.71 21.73
C PRO A 179 16.69 -2.53 21.40
N GLY A 180 16.08 -3.59 20.89
CA GLY A 180 14.64 -3.66 20.61
C GLY A 180 14.31 -3.66 19.12
N LEU A 181 13.03 -3.90 18.86
CA LEU A 181 12.47 -4.01 17.53
C LEU A 181 11.88 -2.67 17.05
N GLN A 182 11.69 -2.55 15.74
CA GLN A 182 10.93 -1.49 15.11
C GLN A 182 10.09 -2.05 13.97
N VAL A 183 9.00 -1.37 13.63
CA VAL A 183 8.19 -1.69 12.46
C VAL A 183 8.49 -0.68 11.38
N LEU A 184 8.81 -1.17 10.19
CA LEU A 184 9.15 -0.38 9.02
C LEU A 184 8.09 -0.51 7.95
N TYR A 185 8.00 0.52 7.13
CA TYR A 185 7.14 0.60 5.97
C TYR A 185 7.90 1.09 4.75
N THR A 186 7.65 0.48 3.59
CA THR A 186 8.11 1.03 2.31
C THR A 186 7.06 0.89 1.22
N PRO A 187 6.77 1.97 0.46
CA PRO A 187 6.00 1.88 -0.77
C PRO A 187 6.91 1.59 -1.96
N VAL A 188 6.60 0.55 -2.72
CA VAL A 188 7.24 0.24 -4.00
C VAL A 188 6.27 0.59 -5.10
N ILE A 189 6.67 1.51 -5.98
CA ILE A 189 5.79 2.05 -7.03
C ILE A 189 6.20 1.47 -8.37
N LEU A 190 5.21 0.87 -9.04
CA LEU A 190 5.28 0.36 -10.40
C LEU A 190 4.36 1.22 -11.28
N VAL A 191 4.85 1.64 -12.44
CA VAL A 191 4.07 2.42 -13.41
C VAL A 191 4.24 1.81 -14.79
N GLY A 192 3.15 1.29 -15.36
CA GLY A 192 3.17 0.72 -16.71
C GLY A 192 4.10 -0.48 -16.87
N GLY A 193 4.31 -1.25 -15.81
CA GLY A 193 5.24 -2.38 -15.79
C GLY A 193 6.70 -2.01 -15.51
N GLU A 194 6.99 -0.78 -15.09
CA GLU A 194 8.35 -0.35 -14.72
C GLU A 194 8.44 0.05 -13.25
N TYR A 195 9.52 -0.36 -12.57
CA TYR A 195 9.84 0.11 -11.23
C TYR A 195 10.42 1.53 -11.27
N VAL A 196 9.86 2.43 -10.46
CA VAL A 196 10.18 3.86 -10.46
C VAL A 196 11.54 4.20 -9.80
N GLY A 197 12.16 3.24 -9.12
CA GLY A 197 13.60 3.25 -8.82
C GLY A 197 14.00 3.56 -7.37
N TRP A 198 13.22 4.35 -6.62
CA TRP A 198 13.47 4.62 -5.20
C TRP A 198 12.24 4.33 -4.34
N ASN A 199 12.47 3.65 -3.23
CA ASN A 199 11.47 3.37 -2.20
C ASN A 199 12.01 3.84 -0.84
N PRO A 200 11.39 4.81 -0.16
CA PRO A 200 11.82 5.20 1.18
C PRO A 200 11.46 4.11 2.18
N VAL A 201 12.39 3.82 3.10
CA VAL A 201 12.14 2.95 4.25
C VAL A 201 11.86 3.83 5.46
N ILE A 202 10.63 3.76 5.95
CA ILE A 202 10.09 4.68 6.95
C ILE A 202 9.81 3.90 8.24
N PRO A 203 10.45 4.28 9.36
CA PRO A 203 10.05 3.79 10.67
C PRO A 203 8.64 4.26 11.01
N LEU A 204 7.73 3.32 11.27
CA LEU A 204 6.33 3.65 11.52
C LEU A 204 6.10 4.31 12.89
N ASP A 205 7.07 4.20 13.81
CA ASP A 205 7.07 4.95 15.09
C ASP A 205 7.20 6.48 14.89
N THR A 206 7.60 6.95 13.70
CA THR A 206 7.60 8.38 13.37
C THR A 206 6.19 9.00 13.35
N PHE A 207 5.15 8.17 13.22
CA PHE A 207 3.75 8.60 13.26
C PHE A 207 3.16 8.59 14.68
N ASP A 208 3.93 8.15 15.68
CA ASP A 208 3.52 8.23 17.07
C ASP A 208 3.79 9.62 17.63
N LEU A 209 2.73 10.32 18.01
CA LEU A 209 2.77 11.69 18.52
C LEU A 209 2.78 11.75 20.05
N HIS A 210 2.80 10.60 20.72
CA HIS A 210 2.75 10.51 22.18
C HIS A 210 4.14 10.70 22.80
N GLU A 211 4.15 11.13 24.06
CA GLU A 211 5.38 11.12 24.85
C GLU A 211 5.83 9.67 25.08
N PRO A 212 7.14 9.38 24.93
CA PRO A 212 7.67 8.08 25.28
C PRO A 212 7.46 7.77 26.77
N LEU A 213 7.16 6.51 27.07
CA LEU A 213 7.21 5.98 28.43
C LEU A 213 8.65 5.98 28.95
N ASP A 214 8.81 6.12 30.26
CA ASP A 214 10.10 5.99 30.95
C ASP A 214 10.74 4.62 30.70
N GLU A 215 9.91 3.58 30.59
CA GLU A 215 10.30 2.22 30.25
C GLU A 215 9.32 1.67 29.20
N ALA A 216 9.86 1.20 28.07
CA ALA A 216 9.05 0.61 27.02
C ALA A 216 8.38 -0.68 27.52
N MET A 217 7.18 -0.96 27.02
CA MET A 217 6.49 -2.20 27.35
C MET A 217 7.26 -3.41 26.80
N ASP A 218 7.51 -4.39 27.66
CA ASP A 218 8.10 -5.68 27.28
C ASP A 218 7.01 -6.58 26.67
N HIS A 219 6.81 -6.45 25.35
CA HIS A 219 5.74 -7.14 24.61
C HIS A 219 6.09 -7.30 23.11
N ASP A 220 7.27 -7.88 22.84
CA ASP A 220 7.81 -8.02 21.48
C ASP A 220 6.88 -8.79 20.53
N GLU A 221 6.15 -9.80 21.02
CA GLU A 221 5.23 -10.59 20.20
C GLU A 221 4.08 -9.74 19.63
N LEU A 222 3.57 -8.78 20.41
CA LEU A 222 2.57 -7.85 19.89
C LEU A 222 3.18 -6.91 18.86
N LEU A 223 4.41 -6.42 19.04
CA LEU A 223 5.06 -5.62 17.99
C LEU A 223 5.25 -6.42 16.69
N ARG A 224 5.61 -7.70 16.79
CA ARG A 224 5.72 -8.61 15.65
C ARG A 224 4.39 -8.85 14.93
N SER A 225 3.27 -8.61 15.61
CA SER A 225 1.91 -8.73 15.05
C SER A 225 1.50 -7.56 14.15
N ALA A 226 2.31 -6.49 14.05
CA ALA A 226 2.03 -5.35 13.18
C ALA A 226 1.63 -5.81 11.77
N ASN A 227 0.56 -5.19 11.25
CA ASN A 227 -0.12 -5.72 10.09
C ASN A 227 -0.53 -4.64 9.10
N ILE A 228 -0.72 -5.04 7.85
CA ILE A 228 -1.26 -4.20 6.78
C ILE A 228 -2.36 -4.95 6.05
N GLN A 229 -3.44 -4.25 5.71
CA GLN A 229 -4.56 -4.79 4.97
C GLN A 229 -5.05 -3.84 3.89
N GLN A 230 -5.74 -4.38 2.89
CA GLN A 230 -6.43 -3.59 1.90
C GLN A 230 -7.56 -2.79 2.55
N GLY A 231 -7.60 -1.48 2.34
CA GLY A 231 -8.76 -0.65 2.68
C GLY A 231 -9.70 -0.51 1.49
N SER A 232 -9.29 0.30 0.50
CA SER A 232 -10.00 0.52 -0.77
C SER A 232 -9.05 0.26 -1.94
N GLN A 233 -9.48 0.39 -3.20
CA GLN A 233 -8.56 0.22 -4.35
C GLN A 233 -7.33 1.14 -4.31
N ARG A 234 -7.44 2.30 -3.67
CA ARG A 234 -6.36 3.29 -3.55
C ARG A 234 -5.85 3.46 -2.12
N SER A 235 -6.27 2.61 -1.19
CA SER A 235 -5.87 2.77 0.20
C SER A 235 -5.59 1.46 0.91
N VAL A 236 -4.63 1.51 1.81
CA VAL A 236 -4.31 0.43 2.75
C VAL A 236 -4.48 0.93 4.17
N VAL A 237 -4.62 0.00 5.09
CA VAL A 237 -4.68 0.28 6.52
C VAL A 237 -3.59 -0.49 7.23
N LEU A 238 -2.94 0.15 8.20
CA LEU A 238 -1.87 -0.41 9.02
C LEU A 238 -2.29 -0.41 10.48
N GLY A 239 -1.93 -1.48 11.17
CA GLY A 239 -2.08 -1.64 12.60
C GLY A 239 -0.72 -1.75 13.23
N LEU A 240 -0.46 -0.90 14.21
CA LEU A 240 0.88 -0.66 14.70
C LEU A 240 0.91 -0.54 16.22
N PRO A 241 1.33 -1.61 16.91
CA PRO A 241 1.68 -1.54 18.32
C PRO A 241 2.94 -0.69 18.52
N GLN A 242 2.88 0.26 19.45
CA GLN A 242 3.96 1.16 19.84
C GLN A 242 4.30 0.93 21.31
N LEU A 243 5.24 0.01 21.54
CA LEU A 243 5.66 -0.37 22.89
C LEU A 243 6.30 0.79 23.66
N GLY A 244 6.90 1.76 22.94
CA GLY A 244 7.56 2.92 23.52
C GLY A 244 6.59 3.93 24.13
N SER A 245 5.37 4.05 23.63
CA SER A 245 4.33 4.95 24.14
C SER A 245 3.17 4.23 24.83
N GLY A 246 3.13 2.91 24.74
CA GLY A 246 2.01 2.12 25.23
C GLY A 246 0.77 2.24 24.36
N ARG A 247 0.91 2.57 23.07
CA ARG A 247 -0.21 2.83 22.16
C ARG A 247 -0.35 1.79 21.06
N LEU A 248 -1.57 1.59 20.57
CA LEU A 248 -1.86 0.87 19.35
C LEU A 248 -2.48 1.84 18.35
N LEU A 249 -1.74 2.11 17.28
CA LEU A 249 -2.11 3.08 16.25
C LEU A 249 -2.72 2.37 15.05
N GLY A 250 -3.78 2.97 14.50
CA GLY A 250 -4.36 2.63 13.22
C GLY A 250 -4.06 3.71 12.21
N LEU A 251 -3.33 3.37 11.15
CA LEU A 251 -2.99 4.31 10.08
C LEU A 251 -3.75 3.92 8.81
N LYS A 252 -4.24 4.91 8.08
CA LYS A 252 -4.73 4.74 6.70
C LYS A 252 -3.76 5.43 5.76
N VAL A 253 -3.32 4.72 4.73
CA VAL A 253 -2.45 5.26 3.69
C VAL A 253 -3.24 5.27 2.39
N ASP A 254 -3.49 6.46 1.86
CA ASP A 254 -4.17 6.70 0.59
C ASP A 254 -3.15 7.08 -0.49
N VAL A 255 -3.18 6.40 -1.63
CA VAL A 255 -2.44 6.80 -2.83
C VAL A 255 -3.18 7.96 -3.49
N LEU A 256 -2.53 9.13 -3.52
CA LEU A 256 -3.12 10.33 -4.11
C LEU A 256 -3.10 10.25 -5.65
N PRO A 257 -4.19 10.61 -6.34
CA PRO A 257 -4.24 10.61 -7.79
C PRO A 257 -3.18 11.55 -8.39
N ALA A 258 -2.55 11.13 -9.50
CA ALA A 258 -1.59 11.98 -10.21
C ALA A 258 -2.21 13.31 -10.67
N ASP A 259 -3.49 13.28 -11.03
CA ASP A 259 -4.31 14.44 -11.42
C ASP A 259 -4.38 15.52 -10.34
N LEU A 260 -4.44 15.14 -9.06
CA LEU A 260 -4.45 16.11 -7.96
C LEU A 260 -3.15 16.91 -7.92
N ARG A 261 -2.04 16.22 -8.15
CA ARG A 261 -0.73 16.84 -8.20
C ARG A 261 -0.55 17.68 -9.47
N SER A 262 -0.95 17.18 -10.64
CA SER A 262 -0.95 17.95 -11.90
C SER A 262 -1.66 19.29 -11.72
N LEU A 263 -2.87 19.25 -11.16
CA LEU A 263 -3.66 20.44 -10.88
C LEU A 263 -2.96 21.39 -9.89
N SER A 264 -2.35 20.85 -8.83
CA SER A 264 -1.63 21.63 -7.83
C SER A 264 -0.38 22.29 -8.42
N ASP A 265 0.42 21.56 -9.22
CA ASP A 265 1.60 22.08 -9.91
C ASP A 265 1.25 23.20 -10.91
N GLN A 266 0.13 23.03 -11.64
CA GLN A 266 -0.39 24.05 -12.55
C GLN A 266 -0.90 25.29 -11.79
N ALA A 267 -1.62 25.09 -10.67
CA ALA A 267 -2.07 26.18 -9.81
C ALA A 267 -0.88 26.97 -9.23
N ARG A 268 0.13 26.27 -8.70
CA ARG A 268 1.38 26.86 -8.21
C ARG A 268 2.06 27.72 -9.27
N SER A 269 2.24 27.15 -10.47
CA SER A 269 2.89 27.85 -11.59
C SER A 269 2.13 29.12 -11.97
N HIS A 270 0.79 29.09 -11.94
CA HIS A 270 -0.04 30.27 -12.18
C HIS A 270 0.01 31.31 -11.07
N ILE A 271 0.02 30.88 -9.80
CA ILE A 271 0.19 31.79 -8.66
C ILE A 271 1.51 32.55 -8.80
N VAL A 272 2.61 31.87 -9.15
CA VAL A 272 3.90 32.52 -9.40
C VAL A 272 3.82 33.51 -10.57
N LEU A 273 3.20 33.12 -11.68
CA LEU A 273 3.08 33.96 -12.87
C LEU A 273 2.31 35.26 -12.58
N VAL A 274 1.15 35.15 -11.93
CA VAL A 274 0.28 36.29 -11.62
C VAL A 274 0.89 37.13 -10.49
N GLY A 275 1.38 36.49 -9.43
CA GLY A 275 1.91 37.19 -8.27
C GLY A 275 3.13 38.06 -8.58
N ARG A 276 3.98 37.68 -9.56
CA ARG A 276 5.09 38.53 -10.00
C ARG A 276 4.66 39.89 -10.58
N ALA A 277 3.42 40.01 -11.06
CA ALA A 277 2.86 41.24 -11.62
C ALA A 277 1.87 41.93 -10.67
N ALA A 278 1.44 41.26 -9.60
CA ALA A 278 0.43 41.75 -8.67
C ALA A 278 0.99 42.86 -7.75
N PRO A 279 0.17 43.86 -7.37
CA PRO A 279 0.59 44.89 -6.43
C PRO A 279 0.83 44.30 -5.03
N ALA A 280 1.82 44.82 -4.30
CA ALA A 280 2.04 44.42 -2.91
C ALA A 280 0.83 44.75 -2.03
N GLY A 281 0.60 43.94 -1.00
CA GLY A 281 -0.49 44.11 -0.05
C GLY A 281 -1.80 43.39 -0.42
N PRO A 282 -2.93 43.73 0.24
CA PRO A 282 -4.17 42.95 0.17
C PRO A 282 -4.80 42.87 -1.23
N GLU A 283 -4.64 43.91 -2.06
CA GLU A 283 -5.17 43.93 -3.43
C GLU A 283 -4.51 42.86 -4.31
N GLY A 284 -3.20 42.64 -4.15
CA GLY A 284 -2.49 41.57 -4.85
C GLY A 284 -2.93 40.18 -4.41
N LEU A 285 -3.19 39.96 -3.11
CA LEU A 285 -3.73 38.69 -2.61
C LEU A 285 -5.10 38.40 -3.20
N GLN A 286 -5.97 39.42 -3.32
CA GLN A 286 -7.28 39.27 -3.94
C GLN A 286 -7.15 38.86 -5.41
N GLU A 287 -6.28 39.53 -6.17
CA GLU A 287 -6.02 39.21 -7.57
C GLU A 287 -5.49 37.77 -7.74
N ILE A 288 -4.48 37.39 -6.96
CA ILE A 288 -3.89 36.04 -6.99
C ILE A 288 -4.94 34.98 -6.61
N SER A 289 -5.73 35.23 -5.56
CA SER A 289 -6.78 34.32 -5.07
C SER A 289 -7.88 34.10 -6.11
N ASP A 290 -8.41 35.17 -6.70
CA ASP A 290 -9.43 35.08 -7.76
C ASP A 290 -8.90 34.30 -8.97
N TYR A 291 -7.64 34.54 -9.34
CA TYR A 291 -7.01 33.85 -10.45
C TYR A 291 -6.80 32.35 -10.16
N ALA A 292 -6.20 32.01 -9.01
CA ALA A 292 -5.96 30.63 -8.59
C ALA A 292 -7.27 29.83 -8.54
N ARG A 293 -8.31 30.40 -7.92
CA ARG A 293 -9.65 29.81 -7.86
C ARG A 293 -10.22 29.53 -9.24
N SER A 294 -10.18 30.53 -10.13
CA SER A 294 -10.70 30.38 -11.50
C SER A 294 -9.93 29.31 -12.28
N HIS A 295 -8.62 29.26 -12.13
CA HIS A 295 -7.74 28.34 -12.83
C HIS A 295 -8.01 26.89 -12.41
N ILE A 296 -8.05 26.62 -11.10
CA ILE A 296 -8.32 25.29 -10.54
C ILE A 296 -9.68 24.76 -11.05
N VAL A 297 -10.70 25.62 -11.09
CA VAL A 297 -12.05 25.24 -11.57
C VAL A 297 -12.10 24.98 -13.07
N LEU A 298 -11.33 25.73 -13.88
CA LEU A 298 -11.33 25.63 -15.34
C LEU A 298 -10.46 24.49 -15.86
N VAL A 299 -9.22 24.37 -15.37
CA VAL A 299 -8.24 23.39 -15.84
C VAL A 299 -8.53 22.00 -15.30
N GLY A 300 -8.84 21.88 -14.00
CA GLY A 300 -9.11 20.56 -13.42
C GLY A 300 -10.34 19.87 -14.03
N ARG A 301 -11.13 20.53 -14.90
CA ARG A 301 -12.30 19.95 -15.59
C ARG A 301 -12.01 18.62 -16.26
N ALA A 302 -10.80 18.46 -16.80
CA ALA A 302 -10.38 17.24 -17.46
C ALA A 302 -9.97 16.12 -16.49
N GLU A 303 -9.57 16.47 -15.27
CA GLU A 303 -8.74 15.61 -14.40
C GLU A 303 -9.46 15.14 -13.12
N LEU A 304 -10.34 15.94 -12.53
CA LEU A 304 -11.00 15.60 -11.23
C LEU A 304 -12.53 15.62 -11.28
N HIS A 305 -13.21 15.24 -10.20
CA HIS A 305 -14.65 15.48 -10.07
C HIS A 305 -14.94 16.95 -9.73
N ARG A 306 -16.09 17.49 -10.16
CA ARG A 306 -16.45 18.91 -9.94
C ARG A 306 -16.43 19.33 -8.47
N GLY A 307 -16.96 18.49 -7.58
CA GLY A 307 -16.99 18.79 -6.13
C GLY A 307 -15.59 18.93 -5.53
N VAL A 308 -14.67 18.03 -5.91
CA VAL A 308 -13.27 18.04 -5.44
C VAL A 308 -12.58 19.33 -5.86
N ARG A 309 -12.71 19.74 -7.13
CA ARG A 309 -12.09 20.98 -7.62
C ARG A 309 -12.63 22.23 -6.95
N GLN A 310 -13.94 22.29 -6.76
CA GLN A 310 -14.57 23.44 -6.14
C GLN A 310 -14.05 23.61 -4.71
N HIS A 311 -13.96 22.50 -3.97
CA HIS A 311 -13.42 22.49 -2.61
C HIS A 311 -11.94 22.94 -2.57
N ILE A 312 -11.09 22.37 -3.45
CA ILE A 312 -9.68 22.79 -3.56
C ILE A 312 -9.57 24.29 -3.90
N ALA A 313 -10.35 24.75 -4.87
CA ALA A 313 -10.32 26.14 -5.31
C ALA A 313 -10.75 27.12 -4.20
N GLU A 314 -11.74 26.74 -3.38
CA GLU A 314 -12.20 27.52 -2.24
C GLU A 314 -11.14 27.53 -1.12
N SER A 315 -10.61 26.37 -0.73
CA SER A 315 -9.60 26.30 0.35
C SER A 315 -8.31 27.05 -0.03
N VAL A 316 -7.83 26.94 -1.27
CA VAL A 316 -6.67 27.73 -1.74
C VAL A 316 -6.97 29.22 -1.73
N ALA A 317 -8.17 29.62 -2.17
CA ALA A 317 -8.58 31.02 -2.16
C ALA A 317 -8.62 31.60 -0.74
N ASP A 318 -9.22 30.86 0.19
CA ASP A 318 -9.33 31.23 1.60
C ASP A 318 -7.94 31.31 2.25
N PHE A 319 -7.05 30.34 1.98
CA PHE A 319 -5.66 30.35 2.44
C PHE A 319 -4.89 31.59 1.97
N LEU A 320 -5.03 31.95 0.69
CA LEU A 320 -4.37 33.12 0.11
C LEU A 320 -4.89 34.43 0.73
N LEU A 321 -6.20 34.54 0.93
CA LEU A 321 -6.82 35.73 1.52
C LEU A 321 -6.56 35.87 3.03
N ALA A 322 -6.26 34.76 3.71
CA ALA A 322 -5.88 34.76 5.13
C ALA A 322 -4.46 35.28 5.38
N GLN A 323 -3.63 35.46 4.34
CA GLN A 323 -2.28 35.98 4.52
C GLN A 323 -2.30 37.45 4.96
N PRO A 324 -1.48 37.84 5.95
CA PRO A 324 -1.53 39.19 6.53
C PRO A 324 -1.05 40.27 5.56
N SER A 325 -0.18 39.91 4.61
CA SER A 325 0.38 40.80 3.60
C SER A 325 0.98 39.98 2.47
N PHE A 326 1.01 40.56 1.26
CA PHE A 326 1.71 40.00 0.12
C PHE A 326 2.94 40.81 -0.23
N ASP A 327 4.06 40.09 -0.41
CA ASP A 327 5.32 40.58 -0.96
C ASP A 327 5.62 39.81 -2.25
N PRO A 328 5.69 40.48 -3.42
CA PRO A 328 6.05 39.84 -4.69
C PRO A 328 7.37 39.09 -4.66
N ASP A 329 8.34 39.52 -3.85
CA ASP A 329 9.64 38.85 -3.74
C ASP A 329 9.53 37.50 -3.00
N ALA A 330 8.44 37.28 -2.25
CA ALA A 330 8.14 36.04 -1.53
C ALA A 330 7.11 35.13 -2.25
N ILE A 331 6.75 35.44 -3.51
CA ILE A 331 5.68 34.73 -4.22
C ILE A 331 5.92 33.23 -4.35
N GLU A 332 7.17 32.77 -4.49
CA GLU A 332 7.48 31.35 -4.63
C GLU A 332 7.14 30.57 -3.35
N ALA A 333 7.47 31.12 -2.18
CA ALA A 333 7.13 30.51 -0.89
C ALA A 333 5.60 30.51 -0.66
N LEU A 334 4.90 31.57 -1.08
CA LEU A 334 3.44 31.63 -1.02
C LEU A 334 2.80 30.58 -1.95
N ALA A 335 3.33 30.43 -3.17
CA ALA A 335 2.86 29.44 -4.14
C ALA A 335 3.12 28.00 -3.64
N ASP A 336 4.26 27.74 -3.00
CA ASP A 336 4.58 26.45 -2.38
C ASP A 336 3.63 26.13 -1.22
N ALA A 337 3.25 27.14 -0.43
CA ALA A 337 2.27 26.97 0.64
C ALA A 337 0.86 26.72 0.10
N ALA A 338 0.44 27.47 -0.93
CA ALA A 338 -0.83 27.26 -1.62
C ALA A 338 -0.90 25.90 -2.33
N TRP A 339 0.22 25.42 -2.88
CA TRP A 339 0.35 24.07 -3.44
C TRP A 339 0.11 23.00 -2.37
N ARG A 340 0.72 23.14 -1.18
CA ARG A 340 0.51 22.21 -0.05
C ARG A 340 -0.94 22.23 0.42
N GLU A 341 -1.56 23.40 0.48
CA GLU A 341 -2.98 23.55 0.80
C GLU A 341 -3.85 22.81 -0.24
N ALA A 342 -3.60 23.01 -1.53
CA ALA A 342 -4.33 22.34 -2.60
C ALA A 342 -4.23 20.81 -2.50
N MET A 343 -3.02 20.30 -2.25
CA MET A 343 -2.76 18.87 -2.06
C MET A 343 -3.47 18.33 -0.81
N SER A 344 -3.39 19.04 0.32
CA SER A 344 -4.02 18.64 1.59
C SER A 344 -5.55 18.59 1.49
N SER A 345 -6.16 19.65 0.96
CA SER A 345 -7.61 19.76 0.80
C SER A 345 -8.15 18.82 -0.28
N GLY A 346 -7.39 18.58 -1.34
CA GLY A 346 -7.73 17.56 -2.32
C GLY A 346 -7.65 16.15 -1.74
N ALA A 347 -6.64 15.87 -0.92
CA ALA A 347 -6.48 14.58 -0.26
C ALA A 347 -7.61 14.32 0.76
N SER A 348 -7.98 15.32 1.58
CA SER A 348 -9.04 15.18 2.60
C SER A 348 -10.39 14.81 1.97
N ILE A 349 -10.81 15.49 0.90
CA ILE A 349 -12.11 15.23 0.25
C ILE A 349 -12.13 13.91 -0.53
N LEU A 350 -10.98 13.47 -1.07
CA LEU A 350 -10.86 12.19 -1.77
C LEU A 350 -10.80 10.99 -0.81
N GLY A 351 -10.16 11.17 0.34
CA GLY A 351 -9.95 10.13 1.33
C GLY A 351 -11.10 9.96 2.32
N ASN A 352 -11.90 11.01 2.58
CA ASN A 352 -12.88 10.99 3.66
C ASN A 352 -14.00 12.05 3.60
N PRO A 353 -15.02 11.90 2.72
CA PRO A 353 -16.05 12.93 2.55
C PRO A 353 -17.02 13.11 3.75
N ASN A 354 -17.02 12.21 4.74
CA ASN A 354 -18.09 12.12 5.76
C ASN A 354 -17.61 12.02 7.23
N ARG A 355 -16.35 12.28 7.57
CA ARG A 355 -15.90 12.19 8.98
C ARG A 355 -16.22 13.44 9.79
N ALA A 356 -16.72 13.22 11.00
CA ALA A 356 -17.07 14.28 11.97
C ALA A 356 -15.86 14.91 12.68
N SER A 357 -14.68 14.29 12.58
CA SER A 357 -13.41 14.78 13.12
C SER A 357 -12.31 14.63 12.07
N GLU A 358 -11.53 15.68 11.82
CA GLU A 358 -10.40 15.64 10.89
C GLU A 358 -9.29 14.76 11.49
N PRO A 359 -8.96 13.61 10.87
CA PRO A 359 -7.83 12.81 11.31
C PRO A 359 -6.53 13.60 11.13
N THR A 360 -5.55 13.41 12.02
CA THR A 360 -4.21 13.96 11.83
C THR A 360 -3.58 13.27 10.63
N CYS A 361 -3.35 14.02 9.55
CA CYS A 361 -2.79 13.50 8.31
C CYS A 361 -1.50 14.21 7.91
N GLY A 362 -0.62 13.47 7.24
CA GLY A 362 0.57 13.99 6.55
C GLY A 362 0.59 13.54 5.10
N ILE A 363 1.31 14.29 4.27
CA ILE A 363 1.58 13.91 2.87
C ILE A 363 3.04 13.49 2.76
N LEU A 364 3.26 12.30 2.24
CA LEU A 364 4.58 11.73 1.95
C LEU A 364 4.83 11.78 0.45
N ALA A 365 5.95 12.37 0.04
CA ALA A 365 6.42 12.38 -1.33
C ALA A 365 7.38 11.21 -1.58
N ILE A 366 7.20 10.52 -2.70
CA ILE A 366 8.04 9.42 -3.19
C ILE A 366 8.66 9.88 -4.50
N ASP A 367 9.91 10.29 -4.44
CA ASP A 367 10.64 10.78 -5.61
C ASP A 367 11.14 9.60 -6.46
N PRO A 368 11.05 9.66 -7.80
CA PRO A 368 11.67 8.66 -8.65
C PRO A 368 13.19 8.73 -8.57
N ALA A 369 13.88 7.58 -8.61
CA ALA A 369 15.35 7.55 -8.63
C ALA A 369 15.93 8.09 -9.95
N THR A 370 15.15 8.06 -11.02
CA THR A 370 15.60 8.46 -12.36
C THR A 370 15.02 9.82 -12.74
N THR A 371 15.81 10.63 -13.43
CA THR A 371 15.38 11.89 -14.06
C THR A 371 14.49 11.66 -15.29
N ALA A 372 14.18 10.40 -15.61
CA ALA A 372 13.35 10.01 -16.74
C ALA A 372 11.88 10.29 -16.43
N ALA A 373 11.48 11.55 -16.62
CA ALA A 373 10.11 12.05 -16.84
C ALA A 373 8.98 11.59 -15.89
N THR A 374 9.26 10.81 -14.86
CA THR A 374 8.29 10.40 -13.86
C THR A 374 8.21 11.48 -12.79
N SER A 375 6.99 11.75 -12.42
CA SER A 375 6.64 12.79 -11.46
C SER A 375 6.62 12.12 -10.07
N PRO A 376 7.18 12.73 -9.00
CA PRO A 376 6.96 12.26 -7.63
C PRO A 376 5.52 11.82 -7.36
N HIS A 377 5.39 10.71 -6.65
CA HIS A 377 4.12 10.14 -6.24
C HIS A 377 3.84 10.53 -4.80
N TYR A 378 2.56 10.74 -4.47
CA TYR A 378 2.18 11.21 -3.14
C TYR A 378 1.27 10.21 -2.45
N LEU A 379 1.56 9.98 -1.18
CA LEU A 379 0.74 9.20 -0.27
C LEU A 379 0.23 10.12 0.83
N GLN A 380 -1.05 10.03 1.18
CA GLN A 380 -1.58 10.63 2.40
C GLN A 380 -1.59 9.57 3.48
N VAL A 381 -0.97 9.86 4.63
CA VAL A 381 -0.98 8.99 5.81
C VAL A 381 -1.81 9.67 6.88
N CYS A 382 -2.86 9.02 7.35
CA CYS A 382 -3.76 9.54 8.37
C CYS A 382 -3.83 8.60 9.56
N MET A 383 -3.71 9.15 10.77
CA MET A 383 -4.04 8.42 11.99
C MET A 383 -5.56 8.31 12.12
N THR A 384 -6.06 7.09 12.16
CA THR A 384 -7.49 6.74 12.16
C THR A 384 -7.94 6.11 13.46
N ALA A 385 -7.03 5.47 14.19
CA ALA A 385 -7.24 5.02 15.54
C ALA A 385 -6.00 5.27 16.38
N ASP A 386 -6.25 5.53 17.65
CA ASP A 386 -5.22 5.74 18.64
C ASP A 386 -5.78 5.25 19.99
N ARG A 387 -5.16 4.20 20.53
CA ARG A 387 -5.69 3.44 21.67
C ARG A 387 -4.54 3.08 22.60
N GLU A 388 -4.80 2.94 23.90
CA GLU A 388 -3.86 2.29 24.80
C GLU A 388 -3.67 0.83 24.36
N LEU A 389 -2.45 0.30 24.49
CA LEU A 389 -2.21 -1.12 24.24
C LEU A 389 -3.04 -1.95 25.22
N PRO A 390 -3.72 -3.01 24.74
CA PRO A 390 -4.45 -3.88 25.63
C PRO A 390 -3.50 -4.73 26.49
N ASP A 391 -3.92 -5.04 27.70
CA ASP A 391 -3.26 -6.06 28.52
C ASP A 391 -3.55 -7.45 27.92
N THR A 392 -2.50 -8.10 27.39
CA THR A 392 -2.56 -9.39 26.69
C THR A 392 -1.42 -10.29 27.15
N PRO A 393 -1.57 -11.63 27.10
CA PRO A 393 -0.53 -12.55 27.52
C PRO A 393 0.77 -12.32 26.74
N ARG A 394 1.91 -12.08 27.41
CA ARG A 394 3.15 -11.61 26.76
C ARG A 394 3.88 -12.65 25.91
N GLU A 395 3.78 -13.92 26.28
CA GLU A 395 4.55 -15.04 25.68
C GLU A 395 3.74 -15.82 24.64
N ARG A 396 2.71 -15.19 24.05
CA ARG A 396 1.85 -15.79 23.03
C ARG A 396 2.12 -15.19 21.66
N THR A 397 1.90 -15.97 20.60
CA THR A 397 1.87 -15.42 19.24
C THR A 397 0.64 -14.55 19.06
N HIS A 398 0.85 -13.30 18.64
CA HIS A 398 -0.22 -12.33 18.43
C HIS A 398 -0.49 -12.10 16.94
N HIS A 399 -1.75 -11.82 16.64
CA HIS A 399 -2.22 -11.40 15.33
C HIS A 399 -3.06 -10.13 15.48
N LEU A 400 -2.70 -9.08 14.73
CA LEU A 400 -3.48 -7.85 14.67
C LEU A 400 -4.37 -7.88 13.41
N LEU A 401 -5.68 -7.92 13.61
CA LEU A 401 -6.67 -7.91 12.53
C LEU A 401 -7.29 -6.51 12.44
N LEU A 402 -7.45 -6.00 11.21
CA LEU A 402 -7.86 -4.62 10.94
C LEU A 402 -9.16 -4.58 10.15
N GLY A 403 -10.07 -3.69 10.55
CA GLY A 403 -11.19 -3.31 9.70
C GLY A 403 -10.75 -2.40 8.55
N PRO A 404 -11.61 -2.16 7.53
CA PRO A 404 -11.26 -1.42 6.31
C PRO A 404 -10.76 0.02 6.52
N THR A 405 -11.03 0.60 7.69
CA THR A 405 -10.64 1.97 8.06
C THR A 405 -9.58 2.03 9.16
N ALA A 406 -9.16 0.88 9.69
CA ALA A 406 -8.36 0.73 10.92
C ALA A 406 -8.97 1.37 12.20
N GLU A 407 -10.22 1.84 12.19
CA GLU A 407 -10.90 2.30 13.41
C GLU A 407 -11.28 1.13 14.33
N GLU A 408 -11.65 0.02 13.70
CA GLU A 408 -11.96 -1.27 14.33
C GLU A 408 -10.80 -2.24 14.16
N MET A 409 -10.42 -2.89 15.25
CA MET A 409 -9.29 -3.79 15.32
C MET A 409 -9.56 -4.94 16.28
N LEU A 410 -8.95 -6.09 16.00
CA LEU A 410 -8.85 -7.20 16.94
C LEU A 410 -7.37 -7.47 17.25
N VAL A 411 -7.05 -7.57 18.53
CA VAL A 411 -5.81 -8.21 18.97
C VAL A 411 -6.16 -9.64 19.33
N VAL A 412 -5.61 -10.59 18.59
CA VAL A 412 -5.84 -12.03 18.76
C VAL A 412 -4.55 -12.69 19.22
N TRP A 413 -4.62 -13.69 20.08
CA TRP A 413 -3.49 -14.52 20.45
C TRP A 413 -3.88 -15.99 20.44
N GLU A 414 -2.90 -16.85 20.16
CA GLU A 414 -3.07 -18.31 20.20
C GLU A 414 -2.89 -18.82 21.64
N ASP A 415 -3.84 -19.60 22.14
CA ASP A 415 -3.76 -20.29 23.43
C ASP A 415 -3.41 -21.79 23.24
N ASP A 416 -2.97 -22.46 24.32
CA ASP A 416 -2.43 -23.84 24.26
C ASP A 416 -3.47 -24.91 23.89
N ASP A 417 -4.76 -24.60 24.01
CA ASP A 417 -5.89 -25.56 23.91
C ASP A 417 -6.66 -25.42 22.58
N ASP A 418 -5.97 -25.26 21.44
CA ASP A 418 -6.59 -25.07 20.12
C ASP A 418 -7.69 -23.98 20.14
N SER A 419 -7.40 -22.86 20.83
CA SER A 419 -8.32 -21.74 20.97
C SER A 419 -7.63 -20.41 20.69
N LEU A 420 -8.42 -19.43 20.30
CA LEU A 420 -7.98 -18.06 20.06
C LEU A 420 -8.61 -17.15 21.10
N GLY A 421 -7.77 -16.52 21.93
CA GLY A 421 -8.18 -15.38 22.73
C GLY A 421 -8.18 -14.11 21.89
N PHE A 422 -9.15 -13.23 22.07
CA PHE A 422 -9.17 -11.95 21.36
C PHE A 422 -9.81 -10.80 22.12
N LEU A 423 -9.35 -9.59 21.82
CA LEU A 423 -9.91 -8.32 22.28
C LEU A 423 -10.39 -7.51 21.08
N ARG A 424 -11.58 -6.92 21.19
CA ARG A 424 -12.13 -6.02 20.17
C ARG A 424 -12.02 -4.57 20.60
N SER A 425 -11.57 -3.71 19.71
CA SER A 425 -11.56 -2.27 19.95
C SER A 425 -12.97 -1.67 20.00
N GLN A 426 -13.19 -0.66 20.85
CA GLN A 426 -14.46 0.08 20.99
C GLN A 426 -14.20 1.55 21.30
N ALA A 427 -15.19 2.45 21.19
CA ALA A 427 -15.00 3.91 21.27
C ALA A 427 -14.22 4.42 22.51
N GLY A 428 -14.14 3.66 23.61
CA GLY A 428 -13.41 4.01 24.83
C GLY A 428 -12.25 3.07 25.21
N GLY A 429 -11.77 2.21 24.32
CA GLY A 429 -10.66 1.28 24.61
C GLY A 429 -10.92 -0.11 24.04
N TRP A 430 -10.82 -1.13 24.90
CA TRP A 430 -10.98 -2.54 24.52
C TRP A 430 -12.21 -3.15 25.21
N ALA A 431 -12.95 -3.98 24.48
CA ALA A 431 -13.96 -4.86 25.06
C ALA A 431 -13.27 -5.95 25.91
N PRO A 432 -13.98 -6.60 26.85
CA PRO A 432 -13.43 -7.74 27.58
C PRO A 432 -12.93 -8.85 26.64
N ALA A 433 -11.90 -9.58 27.07
CA ALA A 433 -11.34 -10.70 26.32
C ALA A 433 -12.41 -11.77 26.06
N GLN A 434 -12.40 -12.30 24.85
CA GLN A 434 -13.27 -13.37 24.38
C GLN A 434 -12.41 -14.53 23.91
N VAL A 435 -12.97 -15.73 23.87
CA VAL A 435 -12.29 -16.96 23.43
C VAL A 435 -13.12 -17.60 22.32
N VAL A 436 -12.43 -18.08 21.29
CA VAL A 436 -13.00 -18.90 20.22
C VAL A 436 -12.31 -20.25 20.24
N ASP A 437 -13.08 -21.31 20.48
CA ASP A 437 -12.59 -22.67 20.32
C ASP A 437 -12.46 -23.00 18.82
N ILE A 438 -11.33 -23.56 18.39
CA ILE A 438 -11.11 -24.00 17.01
C ILE A 438 -11.65 -25.43 16.87
N PRO A 439 -12.66 -25.68 16.02
CA PRO A 439 -13.19 -27.02 15.82
C PRO A 439 -12.18 -27.97 15.17
N ASP A 440 -12.30 -29.27 15.46
CA ASP A 440 -11.50 -30.31 14.81
C ASP A 440 -11.50 -30.16 13.28
N GLY A 441 -10.31 -30.10 12.68
CA GLY A 441 -10.12 -29.98 11.23
C GLY A 441 -10.19 -28.56 10.67
N VAL A 442 -10.39 -27.54 11.51
CA VAL A 442 -10.22 -26.12 11.16
C VAL A 442 -8.81 -25.69 11.57
N SER A 443 -8.09 -25.00 10.70
CA SER A 443 -6.78 -24.44 11.08
C SER A 443 -6.92 -23.12 11.82
N ALA A 444 -5.93 -22.74 12.63
CA ALA A 444 -5.87 -21.42 13.25
C ALA A 444 -5.97 -20.28 12.20
N ASN A 445 -5.37 -20.47 11.02
CA ASN A 445 -5.48 -19.53 9.91
C ASN A 445 -6.92 -19.37 9.39
N ASP A 446 -7.69 -20.47 9.30
CA ASP A 446 -9.10 -20.41 8.89
C ASP A 446 -9.94 -19.67 9.93
N ALA A 447 -9.64 -19.87 11.22
CA ALA A 447 -10.30 -19.15 12.32
C ALA A 447 -9.95 -17.65 12.31
N LEU A 448 -8.69 -17.27 12.08
CA LEU A 448 -8.26 -15.88 11.91
C LEU A 448 -8.94 -15.22 10.70
N LEU A 449 -9.10 -15.95 9.60
CA LEU A 449 -9.82 -15.47 8.42
C LEU A 449 -11.30 -15.21 8.74
N ALA A 450 -11.96 -16.12 9.48
CA ALA A 450 -13.33 -15.95 9.92
C ALA A 450 -13.50 -14.73 10.86
N LEU A 451 -12.56 -14.51 11.80
CA LEU A 451 -12.54 -13.33 12.65
C LEU A 451 -12.35 -12.04 11.84
N THR A 452 -11.47 -12.05 10.84
CA THR A 452 -11.24 -10.92 9.94
C THR A 452 -12.51 -10.54 9.17
N GLN A 453 -13.31 -11.52 8.76
CA GLN A 453 -14.58 -11.26 8.06
C GLN A 453 -15.60 -10.52 8.94
N GLN A 454 -15.53 -10.65 10.27
CA GLN A 454 -16.42 -9.94 11.20
C GLN A 454 -16.12 -8.43 11.31
N LEU A 455 -14.95 -7.99 10.86
CA LEU A 455 -14.55 -6.57 10.84
C LEU A 455 -15.02 -5.83 9.58
N ARG A 456 -15.78 -6.50 8.71
CA ARG A 456 -16.30 -5.88 7.49
C ARG A 456 -17.69 -5.31 7.75
N PRO A 457 -17.96 -4.06 7.34
CA PRO A 457 -19.33 -3.54 7.34
C PRO A 457 -20.21 -4.36 6.38
N GLU A 458 -21.44 -4.65 6.80
CA GLU A 458 -22.47 -5.34 5.99
C GLU A 458 -22.88 -4.55 4.73
#